data_AF-F3CAZ8-F1
#
_entry.id   AF-F3CAZ8-F1
#
_cell.length_a   1.000
_cell.length_b   1.000
_cell.length_c   1.000
_cell.angle_alpha   90.00
_cell.angle_beta   90.00
_cell.angle_gamma   90.00
#
_symmetry.space_group_name_H-M   'P 1'
#
loop_
_entity.id
_entity.type
_entity.pdbx_description
1 polymer ?
#
loop_
_entity_poly.entity_id
_entity_poly.type
_entity_poly.pdbx_seq_one_letter_code
_entity_poly.pdbx_strand_id
1 'polypeptide(L)' 'MLEFIEAVRHADGLLIGTPVYKASFSGALKTLLDLLPERALHGKVVLPLATGGSIAHMLAVDYALKPVLSALKS' A
#
# COMPACT_ATOMS: atom_id res chain seq x y z
N MET A 1 5.79 11.95 11.13
CA MET A 1 5.53 10.50 11.28
C MET A 1 4.26 10.24 12.09
N LEU A 2 4.12 10.79 13.31
CA LEU A 2 2.86 10.71 14.07
C LEU A 2 1.66 11.26 13.28
N GLU A 3 1.84 12.40 12.59
CA GLU A 3 0.81 12.98 11.74
C GLU A 3 0.32 12.04 10.63
N PHE A 4 1.22 11.23 10.05
CA PHE A 4 0.84 10.26 9.01
C PHE A 4 -0.04 9.15 9.59
N ILE A 5 0.37 8.58 10.73
CA ILE A 5 -0.40 7.52 11.39
C ILE A 5 -1.77 8.04 11.81
N GLU A 6 -1.85 9.26 12.35
CA GLU A 6 -3.12 9.89 12.69
C GLU A 6 -3.99 10.17 11.45
N ALA A 7 -3.40 10.65 10.35
CA ALA A 7 -4.14 10.84 9.10
C ALA A 7 -4.73 9.52 8.58
N VAL A 8 -3.96 8.43 8.62
CA VAL A 8 -4.44 7.09 8.24
C VAL A 8 -5.54 6.61 9.19
N ARG A 9 -5.38 6.82 10.50
CA ARG A 9 -6.36 6.44 11.52
C ARG A 9 -7.73 7.08 11.26
N HIS A 10 -7.75 8.37 10.91
CA HIS A 10 -8.98 9.13 10.69
C HIS A 10 -9.56 9.01 9.27
N ALA A 11 -8.83 8.44 8.32
CA ALA A 11 -9.30 8.32 6.94
C ALA A 11 -10.39 7.24 6.77
N ASP A 12 -11.44 7.53 6.00
CA ASP A 12 -12.43 6.53 5.58
C ASP A 12 -11.90 5.60 4.47
N GLY A 13 -10.92 6.09 3.70
CA GLY A 13 -10.28 5.33 2.64
C GLY A 13 -8.92 5.89 2.23
N LEU A 14 -8.14 5.07 1.54
CA LEU A 14 -6.78 5.39 1.11
C LEU A 14 -6.58 5.10 -0.38
N LEU A 15 -5.96 6.05 -1.06
CA LEU A 15 -5.40 5.88 -2.40
C LEU A 15 -3.89 5.62 -2.25
N ILE A 16 -3.41 4.43 -2.64
CA ILE A 16 -2.01 4.04 -2.43
C ILE A 16 -1.34 3.84 -3.78
N GLY A 17 -0.43 4.75 -4.14
CA GLY A 17 0.30 4.75 -5.41
C GLY A 17 1.78 4.42 -5.24
N THR A 18 2.36 3.67 -6.19
CA THR A 18 3.80 3.37 -6.22
C THR A 18 4.29 3.16 -7.65
N PRO A 19 5.52 3.53 -8.01
CA PRO A 19 6.17 2.93 -9.17
C PRO A 19 6.41 1.45 -8.92
N VAL A 20 6.35 0.64 -9.98
CA VAL A 20 6.83 -0.73 -9.96
C VAL A 20 8.36 -0.68 -9.95
N TYR A 21 8.94 -1.23 -8.88
CA TYR A 21 10.38 -1.36 -8.72
C TYR A 21 10.70 -2.82 -8.44
N LYS A 22 11.58 -3.43 -9.25
CA LYS A 22 11.97 -4.85 -9.14
C LYS A 22 10.74 -5.80 -9.07
N ALA A 23 9.80 -5.62 -10.00
CA ALA A 23 8.56 -6.40 -10.13
C ALA A 23 7.63 -6.35 -8.89
N SER A 24 7.78 -5.35 -8.04
CA SER A 24 6.98 -5.13 -6.84
C SER A 24 6.70 -3.63 -6.65
N PHE A 25 5.99 -3.27 -5.58
CA PHE A 25 5.92 -1.89 -5.10
C PHE A 25 7.28 -1.44 -4.53
N SER A 26 7.47 -0.13 -4.39
CA SER A 26 8.76 0.41 -3.95
C SER A 26 9.07 0.03 -2.50
N GLY A 27 10.35 -0.22 -2.21
CA GLY A 27 10.82 -0.40 -0.84
C GLY A 27 10.55 0.82 0.04
N ALA A 28 10.59 2.03 -0.54
CA ALA A 28 10.21 3.25 0.16
C ALA A 28 8.75 3.20 0.67
N LEU A 29 7.80 2.75 -0.17
CA LEU A 29 6.43 2.54 0.28
C LEU A 29 6.36 1.46 1.36
N LYS A 30 7.09 0.34 1.21
CA LYS A 30 7.13 -0.72 2.24
C LYS A 30 7.58 -0.19 3.59
N THR A 31 8.66 0.60 3.63
CA THR A 31 9.15 1.17 4.89
C THR A 31 8.13 2.06 5.58
N LEU A 32 7.26 2.73 4.83
CA LEU A 32 6.17 3.52 5.41
C LEU A 32 5.02 2.63 5.93
N LEU A 33 4.63 1.62 5.15
CA LEU A 33 3.58 0.68 5.54
C LEU A 33 3.95 -0.14 6.79
N ASP A 34 5.23 -0.44 6.96
CA ASP A 34 5.75 -1.19 8.12
C ASP A 34 5.66 -0.43 9.45
N LEU A 35 5.45 0.88 9.39
CA LEU A 35 5.27 1.73 10.58
C LEU A 35 3.81 1.77 11.04
N LEU A 36 2.87 1.30 10.20
CA LEU A 36 1.46 1.28 10.56
C LEU A 36 1.21 0.19 11.61
N PRO A 37 0.33 0.46 12.60
CA PRO A 37 -0.12 -0.58 13.52
C PRO A 37 -0.76 -1.76 12.78
N GLU A 38 -0.78 -2.92 13.44
CA GLU A 38 -1.60 -4.04 13.00
C GLU A 38 -3.05 -3.57 12.79
N ARG A 39 -3.71 -4.03 11.71
CA ARG A 39 -5.10 -3.65 11.36
C ARG A 39 -5.33 -2.16 11.05
N ALA A 40 -4.30 -1.37 10.76
CA ALA A 40 -4.45 0.06 10.45
C ALA A 40 -5.43 0.38 9.31
N LEU A 41 -5.70 -0.58 8.41
CA LEU A 41 -6.62 -0.43 7.28
C LEU A 41 -7.98 -1.11 7.49
N HIS A 42 -8.25 -1.63 8.69
CA HIS A 42 -9.51 -2.29 9.01
C HIS A 42 -10.71 -1.35 8.81
N GLY A 43 -11.74 -1.82 8.10
CA GLY A 43 -12.93 -1.02 7.77
C GLY A 43 -12.71 0.07 6.72
N LYS A 44 -11.49 0.28 6.22
CA LYS A 44 -11.16 1.33 5.25
C LYS A 44 -11.23 0.83 3.81
N VAL A 45 -11.73 1.66 2.90
CA VAL A 45 -11.63 1.41 1.45
C VAL A 45 -10.20 1.68 1.01
N VAL A 46 -9.59 0.78 0.23
CA VAL A 46 -8.21 0.95 -0.23
C VAL A 46 -8.14 0.71 -1.74
N LEU A 47 -7.68 1.70 -2.48
CA LEU A 47 -7.49 1.64 -3.92
C LEU A 47 -5.98 1.66 -4.24
N PRO A 48 -5.39 0.50 -4.57
CA PRO A 48 -4.00 0.41 -4.97
C PRO A 48 -3.82 0.82 -6.44
N LEU A 49 -2.78 1.61 -6.69
CA LEU A 49 -2.37 2.08 -8.01
C LEU A 49 -0.87 1.84 -8.20
N ALA A 50 -0.47 1.45 -9.40
CA ALA A 50 0.94 1.37 -9.75
C ALA A 50 1.23 1.91 -11.14
N THR A 51 2.39 2.54 -11.30
CA THR A 51 2.95 2.91 -12.61
C THR A 51 4.11 1.98 -12.94
N GLY A 52 4.27 1.60 -14.21
CA GLY A 52 5.34 0.71 -14.63
C GLY A 52 5.87 1.08 -16.01
N GLY A 53 7.15 0.77 -16.27
CA GLY A 53 7.77 1.00 -17.58
C GLY A 53 7.39 -0.03 -18.65
N SER A 54 6.67 -1.10 -18.28
CA SER A 54 6.21 -2.16 -19.19
C SER A 54 5.02 -2.90 -18.59
N ILE A 55 4.15 -3.43 -19.45
CA ILE A 55 3.01 -4.27 -19.08
C ILE A 55 3.43 -5.60 -18.44
N ALA A 56 4.68 -6.03 -18.63
CA ALA A 56 5.23 -7.26 -18.07
C ALA A 56 5.13 -7.35 -16.54
N HIS A 57 4.96 -6.23 -15.84
CA HIS A 57 4.82 -6.19 -14.39
C HIS A 57 3.41 -5.81 -13.91
N MET A 58 2.38 -5.90 -14.77
CA MET A 58 1.00 -5.55 -14.42
C MET A 58 0.51 -6.27 -13.15
N LEU A 59 0.94 -7.52 -12.96
CA LEU A 59 0.58 -8.36 -11.82
C LEU A 59 1.25 -7.96 -10.49
N ALA A 60 2.19 -7.01 -10.48
CA ALA A 60 2.83 -6.54 -9.24
C ALA A 60 1.82 -5.96 -8.25
N VAL A 61 0.72 -5.35 -8.74
CA VAL A 61 -0.35 -4.86 -7.87
C VAL A 61 -1.02 -6.02 -7.14
N ASP A 62 -1.41 -7.07 -7.87
CA ASP A 62 -2.18 -8.18 -7.33
C ASP A 62 -1.35 -9.12 -6.47
N TYR A 63 -0.10 -9.37 -6.85
CA TYR A 63 0.74 -10.38 -6.20
C TYR A 63 1.75 -9.83 -5.21
N ALA A 64 1.99 -8.51 -5.18
CA ALA A 64 2.91 -7.91 -4.20
C ALA A 64 2.23 -6.86 -3.33
N LEU A 65 1.58 -5.85 -3.92
CA LEU A 65 0.99 -4.75 -3.13
C LEU A 65 -0.28 -5.18 -2.38
N LYS A 66 -1.26 -5.80 -3.06
CA LYS A 66 -2.53 -6.21 -2.45
C LYS A 66 -2.35 -7.16 -1.24
N PRO A 67 -1.44 -8.15 -1.25
CA PRO A 67 -1.21 -9.00 -0.08
C PRO A 67 -0.79 -8.22 1.18
N VAL A 68 0.11 -7.25 1.04
CA VAL A 68 0.55 -6.42 2.17
C VAL A 68 -0.58 -5.54 2.70
N LEU A 69 -1.37 -4.93 1.80
CA LEU A 69 -2.54 -4.15 2.19
C LEU A 69 -3.61 -5.01 2.86
N SER A 70 -3.76 -6.27 2.42
CA SER A 70 -4.66 -7.24 3.04
C SER A 70 -4.22 -7.61 4.46
N ALA A 71 -2.91 -7.78 4.69
CA ALA A 71 -2.37 -8.04 6.03
C ALA A 71 -2.63 -6.88 7.01
N LEU A 72 -2.71 -5.64 6.50
CA LEU A 72 -3.09 -4.47 7.31
C LEU A 72 -4.60 -4.31 7.48
N LYS A 73 -5.42 -5.15 6.83
CA LYS A 73 -6.88 -5.19 7.00
C LYS A 73 -7.34 -6.26 7.99
N SER A 74 -6.63 -7.38 8.05
CA SER A 74 -6.91 -8.56 8.89
C SER A 74 -6.50 -8.36 10.34
#